data_AF-A0A3C0RZV6-F1
#
_entry.id   AF-A0A3C0RZV6-F1
#
_cell.length_a   1.000
_cell.length_b   1.000
_cell.length_c   1.000
_cell.angle_alpha   90.00
_cell.angle_beta   90.00
_cell.angle_gamma   90.00
#
_symmetry.space_group_name_H-M   'P 1'
#
loop_
_entity.id
_entity.type
_entity.pdbx_description
1 polymer ?
#
loop_
_entity_poly.entity_id
_entity_poly.type
_entity_poly.pdbx_seq_one_letter_code
_entity_poly.pdbx_strand_id
1 'polypeptide(L)'
;TSNEYKRYAIITFTLHGKEHTLNVYQSVALFQNPAYKKHLFLPFLDLTNGQESYSGGRYIDLSTDDIKGNDVEIDFNKAYNPYCAYSNGYRCPVPPVENNLETKIMAGEKAFHKSKNERPVNLNAGQEFSAADKKIILSGDENAILRVLQTTDDKDLRVLKATSSDVKYNDPLIESLSKRMFATVRDPNHPGVGIAAPQIGINKNLIWVQRFDKPDQPFEFYVNPKILWRSKLKRKGAEGCLSIPNRKEDVLRSYAIRLQYINKEGKVIEENIEGFTAVILQHETDHLFGILFPDRLEEQSKESYAPLNDKIEFSIHPTTLTP
;
A
#
# COMPACT_ATOMS: atom_id res chain seq x y z
N THR A 1 -23.59 -4.01 -1.19
CA THR A 1 -24.72 -3.11 -1.48
C THR A 1 -24.40 -2.42 -2.79
N SER A 2 -25.32 -2.45 -3.77
CA SER A 2 -25.09 -1.79 -5.06
C SER A 2 -24.99 -0.29 -4.85
N ASN A 3 -23.83 0.30 -5.15
CA ASN A 3 -23.72 1.75 -5.26
C ASN A 3 -24.56 2.16 -6.48
N GLU A 4 -25.79 2.62 -6.27
CA GLU A 4 -26.63 3.12 -7.36
C GLU A 4 -25.93 4.30 -8.05
N TYR A 5 -25.87 4.28 -9.38
CA TYR A 5 -25.38 5.38 -10.21
C TYR A 5 -26.55 5.98 -10.98
N LYS A 6 -26.64 7.30 -11.02
CA LYS A 6 -27.61 8.03 -11.87
C LYS A 6 -26.89 8.63 -13.05
N ARG A 7 -27.46 8.49 -14.25
CA ARG A 7 -26.94 9.20 -15.44
C ARG A 7 -27.12 10.70 -15.25
N TYR A 8 -26.01 11.42 -15.31
CA TYR A 8 -25.94 12.87 -15.10
C TYR A 8 -25.99 13.61 -16.44
N ALA A 9 -25.19 13.18 -17.43
CA ALA A 9 -25.10 13.82 -18.74
C ALA A 9 -24.87 12.79 -19.85
N ILE A 10 -25.11 13.23 -21.08
CA ILE A 10 -24.70 12.53 -22.31
C ILE A 10 -23.73 13.48 -23.01
N ILE A 11 -22.51 13.01 -23.24
CA ILE A 11 -21.49 13.75 -23.98
C ILE A 11 -21.50 13.22 -25.40
N THR A 12 -21.51 14.13 -26.37
CA THR A 12 -21.34 13.82 -27.79
C THR A 12 -20.06 14.47 -28.29
N PHE A 13 -19.23 13.71 -29.00
CA PHE A 13 -17.96 14.22 -29.53
C PHE A 13 -17.57 13.51 -30.82
N THR A 14 -16.71 14.15 -31.62
CA THR A 14 -16.13 13.53 -32.81
C THR A 14 -14.73 13.03 -32.51
N LEU A 15 -14.47 11.76 -32.80
CA LEU A 15 -13.14 11.16 -32.68
C LEU A 15 -12.86 10.27 -33.89
N HIS A 16 -11.70 10.46 -34.52
CA HIS A 16 -11.32 9.78 -35.76
C HIS A 16 -12.36 9.94 -36.89
N GLY A 17 -13.00 11.11 -36.97
CA GLY A 17 -13.99 11.42 -38.01
C GLY A 17 -15.35 10.74 -37.83
N LYS A 18 -15.58 10.07 -36.69
CA LYS A 18 -16.88 9.48 -36.32
C LYS A 18 -17.44 10.17 -35.08
N GLU A 19 -18.74 10.32 -35.03
CA GLU A 19 -19.47 10.80 -33.85
C GLU A 19 -19.61 9.66 -32.83
N HIS A 20 -19.35 9.97 -31.56
CA HIS A 20 -19.46 9.05 -30.44
C HIS A 20 -20.27 9.69 -29.32
N THR A 21 -20.88 8.85 -28.49
CA THR A 21 -21.59 9.28 -27.29
C THR A 21 -21.10 8.53 -26.07
N LEU A 22 -21.08 9.21 -24.92
CA LEU A 22 -20.75 8.63 -23.63
C LEU A 22 -21.68 9.17 -22.55
N ASN A 23 -22.27 8.29 -21.75
CA ASN A 23 -23.03 8.67 -20.56
C ASN A 23 -22.08 8.94 -19.39
N VAL A 24 -22.25 10.07 -18.73
CA VAL A 24 -21.57 10.38 -17.46
C VAL A 24 -22.52 10.07 -16.31
N TYR A 25 -21.99 9.50 -15.24
CA TYR A 25 -22.76 9.07 -14.09
C TYR A 25 -22.37 9.83 -12.83
N GLN A 26 -23.28 9.86 -11.87
CA GLN A 26 -23.02 10.33 -10.53
C GLN A 26 -23.43 9.23 -9.54
N SER A 27 -22.54 8.90 -8.60
CA SER A 27 -22.84 7.92 -7.56
C SER A 27 -23.83 8.50 -6.56
N VAL A 28 -24.95 7.79 -6.33
CA VAL A 28 -25.98 8.20 -5.36
C VAL A 28 -25.43 8.20 -3.93
N ALA A 29 -24.54 7.25 -3.62
CA ALA A 29 -23.89 7.15 -2.31
C ALA A 29 -22.84 8.25 -2.08
N LEU A 30 -22.03 8.56 -3.11
CA LEU A 30 -20.99 9.59 -2.98
C LEU A 30 -21.55 11.01 -3.08
N PHE A 31 -22.66 11.23 -3.80
CA PHE A 31 -23.30 12.55 -3.89
C PHE A 31 -23.77 13.10 -2.52
N GLN A 32 -24.13 12.20 -1.59
CA GLN A 32 -24.51 12.59 -0.23
C GLN A 32 -23.32 13.03 0.62
N ASN A 33 -22.10 12.67 0.23
CA ASN A 33 -20.87 13.15 0.85
C ASN A 33 -20.50 14.51 0.23
N PRO A 34 -20.42 15.61 1.02
CA PRO A 34 -20.06 16.92 0.50
C PRO A 34 -18.76 16.96 -0.29
N ALA A 35 -17.78 16.11 0.06
CA ALA A 35 -16.49 16.01 -0.63
C ALA A 35 -16.59 15.43 -2.05
N TYR A 36 -17.62 14.63 -2.34
CA TYR A 36 -17.82 13.98 -3.63
C TYR A 36 -19.13 14.43 -4.32
N LYS A 37 -19.79 15.46 -3.79
CA LYS A 37 -21.04 16.02 -4.36
C LYS A 37 -20.88 16.45 -5.82
N LYS A 38 -19.69 16.90 -6.19
CA LYS A 38 -19.37 17.34 -7.55
C LYS A 38 -18.74 16.25 -8.41
N HIS A 39 -18.39 15.11 -7.82
CA HIS A 39 -17.74 14.02 -8.54
C HIS A 39 -18.70 13.43 -9.56
N LEU A 40 -18.16 13.24 -10.75
CA LEU A 40 -18.78 12.60 -11.88
C LEU A 40 -17.88 11.44 -12.31
N PHE A 41 -18.52 10.37 -12.73
CA PHE A 41 -17.89 9.10 -13.05
C PHE A 41 -18.18 8.74 -14.51
N LEU A 42 -17.13 8.63 -15.32
CA LEU A 42 -17.23 8.25 -16.72
C LEU A 42 -16.55 6.89 -16.94
N PRO A 43 -17.30 5.77 -16.87
CA PRO A 43 -16.80 4.46 -17.24
C PRO A 43 -16.94 4.23 -18.75
N PHE A 44 -15.96 3.63 -19.42
CA PHE A 44 -16.08 3.32 -20.83
C PHE A 44 -15.31 2.04 -21.22
N LEU A 45 -15.71 1.49 -22.37
CA LEU A 45 -14.99 0.45 -23.11
C LEU A 45 -14.55 1.03 -24.46
N ASP A 46 -13.51 0.46 -25.03
CA ASP A 46 -12.99 0.76 -26.35
C ASP A 46 -12.23 -0.45 -26.92
N LEU A 47 -11.80 -0.37 -28.17
CA LEU A 47 -11.15 -1.48 -28.87
C LEU A 47 -9.74 -1.84 -28.34
N THR A 48 -9.21 -1.12 -27.34
CA THR A 48 -7.97 -1.50 -26.64
C THR A 48 -8.21 -2.48 -25.49
N ASN A 49 -9.42 -2.59 -24.95
CA ASN A 49 -9.69 -3.43 -23.79
C ASN A 49 -9.42 -4.90 -24.11
N GLY A 50 -8.65 -5.57 -23.24
CA GLY A 50 -8.28 -6.98 -23.41
C GLY A 50 -7.05 -7.23 -24.30
N GLN A 51 -6.50 -6.19 -24.92
CA GLN A 51 -5.23 -6.27 -25.65
C GLN A 51 -4.19 -5.30 -25.07
N GLU A 52 -4.50 -4.00 -25.11
CA GLU A 52 -3.60 -2.92 -24.68
C GLU A 52 -4.01 -2.31 -23.33
N SER A 53 -5.28 -2.44 -22.93
CA SER A 53 -5.85 -1.93 -21.68
C SER A 53 -6.66 -3.01 -20.92
N TYR A 54 -6.99 -2.76 -19.65
CA TYR A 54 -7.69 -3.75 -18.83
C TYR A 54 -9.01 -4.20 -19.45
N SER A 55 -9.32 -5.51 -19.42
CA SER A 55 -10.49 -6.06 -20.11
C SER A 55 -11.85 -5.62 -19.54
N GLY A 56 -11.91 -5.23 -18.27
CA GLY A 56 -13.16 -4.82 -17.60
C GLY A 56 -13.56 -3.36 -17.82
N GLY A 57 -12.86 -2.63 -18.69
CA GLY A 57 -13.10 -1.21 -18.97
C GLY A 57 -12.20 -0.27 -18.19
N ARG A 58 -12.33 1.03 -18.49
CA ARG A 58 -11.51 2.12 -17.93
C ARG A 58 -12.39 3.26 -17.48
N TYR A 59 -11.92 4.02 -16.50
CA TYR A 59 -12.67 5.10 -15.87
C TYR A 59 -11.96 6.43 -16.03
N ILE A 60 -12.74 7.51 -16.14
CA ILE A 60 -12.30 8.89 -15.98
C ILE A 60 -13.14 9.51 -14.88
N ASP A 61 -12.47 10.12 -13.91
CA ASP A 61 -13.13 10.96 -12.90
C ASP A 61 -13.24 12.37 -13.44
N LEU A 62 -14.46 12.92 -13.36
CA LEU A 62 -14.82 14.27 -13.78
C LEU A 62 -15.43 15.02 -12.59
N SER A 63 -15.62 16.31 -12.75
CA SER A 63 -16.33 17.17 -11.81
C SER A 63 -17.42 17.96 -12.52
N THR A 64 -18.50 18.30 -11.81
CA THR A 64 -19.47 19.29 -12.32
C THR A 64 -18.82 20.65 -12.58
N ASP A 65 -17.69 20.94 -11.91
CA ASP A 65 -16.91 22.17 -12.15
C ASP A 65 -16.14 22.14 -13.49
N ASP A 66 -15.95 20.97 -14.10
CA ASP A 66 -15.30 20.84 -15.42
C ASP A 66 -16.25 21.22 -16.57
N ILE A 67 -17.56 21.35 -16.28
CA ILE A 67 -18.58 21.69 -17.25
C ILE A 67 -18.67 23.21 -17.40
N LYS A 68 -18.36 23.70 -18.59
CA LYS A 68 -18.44 25.12 -18.96
C LYS A 68 -19.58 25.33 -19.95
N GLY A 69 -20.72 25.79 -19.45
CA GLY A 69 -21.94 25.87 -20.26
C GLY A 69 -22.45 24.47 -20.60
N ASN A 70 -22.42 24.10 -21.88
CA ASN A 70 -22.79 22.76 -22.35
C ASN A 70 -21.58 21.89 -22.75
N ASP A 71 -20.36 22.39 -22.54
CA ASP A 71 -19.13 21.73 -22.95
C ASP A 71 -18.34 21.20 -21.75
N VAL A 72 -17.66 20.06 -21.94
CA VAL A 72 -16.75 19.47 -20.95
C VAL A 72 -15.54 18.88 -21.68
N GLU A 73 -14.35 19.07 -21.11
CA GLU A 73 -13.12 18.48 -21.64
C GLU A 73 -12.95 17.04 -21.16
N ILE A 74 -12.82 16.09 -22.08
CA ILE A 74 -12.51 14.70 -21.79
C ILE A 74 -11.07 14.41 -22.18
N ASP A 75 -10.19 14.36 -21.18
CA ASP A 75 -8.79 13.96 -21.36
C ASP A 75 -8.62 12.46 -21.12
N PHE A 76 -8.59 11.68 -22.22
CA PHE A 76 -8.36 10.24 -22.16
C PHE A 76 -6.99 9.86 -21.57
N ASN A 77 -6.02 10.77 -21.45
CA ASN A 77 -4.78 10.49 -20.73
C ASN A 77 -5.00 10.27 -19.23
N LYS A 78 -6.12 10.74 -18.68
CA LYS A 78 -6.54 10.51 -17.29
C LYS A 78 -7.27 9.19 -17.10
N ALA A 79 -7.54 8.44 -18.16
CA ALA A 79 -8.23 7.15 -18.06
C ALA A 79 -7.38 6.16 -17.25
N TYR A 80 -7.98 5.53 -16.23
CA TYR A 80 -7.31 4.56 -15.35
C TYR A 80 -8.05 3.22 -15.35
N ASN A 81 -7.34 2.13 -15.02
CA ASN A 81 -8.00 0.84 -14.88
C ASN A 81 -8.71 0.76 -13.51
N PRO A 82 -9.89 0.16 -13.45
CA PRO A 82 -10.65 0.08 -12.22
C PRO A 82 -9.98 -0.87 -11.22
N TYR A 83 -10.27 -0.73 -9.92
CA TYR A 83 -9.50 -1.41 -8.87
C TYR A 83 -9.45 -2.96 -8.98
N CYS A 84 -10.47 -3.60 -9.55
CA CYS A 84 -10.48 -5.04 -9.83
C CYS A 84 -9.46 -5.48 -10.90
N ALA A 85 -8.88 -4.54 -11.65
CA ALA A 85 -7.73 -4.81 -12.52
C ALA A 85 -6.52 -5.28 -11.71
N TYR A 86 -6.45 -4.90 -10.42
CA TYR A 86 -5.31 -5.18 -9.55
C TYR A 86 -5.64 -6.15 -8.39
N SER A 87 -6.91 -6.57 -8.23
CA SER A 87 -7.37 -7.31 -7.04
C SER A 87 -8.58 -8.20 -7.33
N ASN A 88 -8.63 -9.40 -6.73
CA ASN A 88 -9.74 -10.36 -6.89
C ASN A 88 -10.89 -10.19 -5.88
N GLY A 89 -10.82 -9.18 -4.99
CA GLY A 89 -11.83 -8.94 -3.95
C GLY A 89 -12.84 -7.83 -4.23
N TYR A 90 -12.71 -7.08 -5.33
CA TYR A 90 -13.55 -5.91 -5.63
C TYR A 90 -14.43 -6.14 -6.86
N ARG A 91 -15.73 -5.87 -6.75
CA ARG A 91 -16.64 -5.86 -7.91
C ARG A 91 -16.63 -4.45 -8.51
N CYS A 92 -15.97 -4.31 -9.66
CA CYS A 92 -15.96 -3.07 -10.41
C CYS A 92 -17.33 -2.73 -11.02
N PRO A 93 -17.72 -1.44 -11.06
CA PRO A 93 -18.80 -0.97 -11.92
C PRO A 93 -18.56 -1.38 -13.37
N VAL A 94 -19.44 -2.19 -13.95
CA VAL A 94 -19.31 -2.58 -15.36
C VAL A 94 -19.71 -1.36 -16.22
N PRO A 95 -18.88 -0.91 -17.17
CA PRO A 95 -19.29 0.12 -18.11
C PRO A 95 -20.56 -0.30 -18.85
N PRO A 96 -21.55 0.61 -18.99
CA PRO A 96 -22.76 0.33 -19.72
C PRO A 96 -22.48 0.18 -21.22
N VAL A 97 -23.35 -0.53 -21.93
CA VAL A 97 -23.17 -0.83 -23.38
C VAL A 97 -23.12 0.46 -24.19
N GLU A 98 -23.87 1.48 -23.77
CA GLU A 98 -23.89 2.81 -24.36
C GLU A 98 -22.56 3.56 -24.24
N ASN A 99 -21.66 3.12 -23.36
CA ASN A 99 -20.31 3.67 -23.21
C ASN A 99 -19.23 2.79 -23.87
N ASN A 100 -19.61 1.97 -24.85
CA ASN A 100 -18.66 1.20 -25.64
C ASN A 100 -18.29 1.96 -26.92
N LEU A 101 -17.05 2.39 -27.01
CA LEU A 101 -16.51 3.10 -28.16
C LEU A 101 -15.99 2.11 -29.21
N GLU A 102 -16.53 2.17 -30.42
CA GLU A 102 -16.07 1.35 -31.56
C GLU A 102 -14.77 1.90 -32.19
N THR A 103 -13.84 2.37 -31.36
CA THR A 103 -12.54 2.88 -31.78
C THR A 103 -11.47 2.57 -30.73
N LYS A 104 -10.19 2.70 -31.09
CA LYS A 104 -9.07 2.49 -30.17
C LYS A 104 -8.72 3.79 -29.46
N ILE A 105 -8.73 3.78 -28.13
CA ILE A 105 -8.24 4.90 -27.32
C ILE A 105 -6.89 4.51 -26.73
N MET A 106 -5.80 4.89 -27.40
CA MET A 106 -4.42 4.56 -26.99
C MET A 106 -3.93 5.35 -25.78
N ALA A 107 -4.60 6.46 -25.44
CA ALA A 107 -4.29 7.31 -24.30
C ALA A 107 -4.76 6.69 -22.97
N GLY A 108 -4.11 7.06 -21.88
CA GLY A 108 -4.43 6.62 -20.53
C GLY A 108 -3.65 5.37 -20.10
N GLU A 109 -4.08 4.77 -18.99
CA GLU A 109 -3.42 3.62 -18.41
C GLU A 109 -3.55 2.38 -19.30
N LYS A 110 -2.40 1.71 -19.50
CA LYS A 110 -2.32 0.44 -20.23
C LYS A 110 -2.64 -0.75 -19.32
N ALA A 111 -2.90 -1.89 -19.94
CA ALA A 111 -3.05 -3.16 -19.25
C ALA A 111 -1.77 -3.45 -18.50
N PHE A 112 -1.88 -3.63 -17.19
CA PHE A 112 -0.79 -4.11 -16.38
C PHE A 112 -0.52 -5.57 -16.79
N HIS A 113 0.50 -5.79 -17.62
CA HIS A 113 0.86 -7.10 -18.16
C HIS A 113 1.55 -8.03 -17.15
N LYS A 114 1.64 -7.62 -15.87
CA LYS A 114 2.03 -8.56 -14.82
C LYS A 114 0.78 -9.31 -14.41
N SER A 115 0.90 -10.63 -14.30
CA SER A 115 -0.06 -11.48 -13.58
C SER A 115 -0.58 -10.69 -12.38
N LYS A 116 -1.91 -10.66 -12.16
CA LYS A 116 -2.48 -10.21 -10.89
C LYS A 116 -1.54 -10.70 -9.79
N ASN A 117 -1.07 -9.80 -8.92
CA ASN A 117 -0.08 -10.12 -7.88
C ASN A 117 -0.68 -11.05 -6.80
N GLU A 118 -1.48 -12.04 -7.19
CA GLU A 118 -1.50 -13.34 -6.54
C GLU A 118 -0.10 -13.93 -6.67
N ARG A 119 0.82 -13.50 -5.79
CA ARG A 119 1.89 -14.43 -5.43
C ARG A 119 1.13 -15.61 -4.80
N PRO A 120 1.19 -16.83 -5.34
CA PRO A 120 0.79 -17.99 -4.56
C PRO A 120 1.67 -17.94 -3.31
N VAL A 121 1.07 -17.65 -2.16
CA VAL A 121 1.75 -17.81 -0.88
C VAL A 121 1.90 -19.32 -0.74
N ASN A 122 3.06 -19.82 -1.14
CA ASN A 122 3.38 -21.21 -0.90
C ASN A 122 3.70 -21.32 0.59
N LEU A 123 2.67 -21.67 1.37
CA LEU A 123 2.75 -21.91 2.81
C LEU A 123 3.86 -22.92 3.17
N ASN A 124 4.26 -23.76 2.21
CA ASN A 124 5.30 -24.77 2.35
C ASN A 124 6.68 -24.35 1.80
N ALA A 125 6.81 -23.15 1.20
CA ALA A 125 8.09 -22.66 0.67
C ALA A 125 8.92 -21.88 1.70
N GLY A 126 8.41 -21.71 2.92
CA GLY A 126 9.18 -21.12 4.01
C GLY A 126 10.42 -21.95 4.33
N GLN A 127 11.54 -21.27 4.58
CA GLN A 127 12.76 -21.91 5.03
C GLN A 127 12.72 -22.12 6.54
N GLU A 128 13.41 -23.15 7.02
CA GLU A 128 13.67 -23.33 8.44
C GLU A 128 14.73 -22.33 8.94
N PHE A 129 14.79 -22.13 10.25
CA PHE A 129 15.87 -21.39 10.89
C PHE A 129 17.21 -22.15 10.74
N SER A 130 18.25 -21.42 10.37
CA SER A 130 19.61 -21.95 10.28
C SER A 130 20.18 -22.29 11.67
N ALA A 131 21.28 -23.04 11.73
CA ALA A 131 21.95 -23.31 13.00
C ALA A 131 22.41 -22.02 13.72
N ALA A 132 22.77 -20.98 12.95
CA ALA A 132 23.13 -19.67 13.48
C ALA A 132 21.90 -18.94 14.04
N ASP A 133 20.78 -18.97 13.32
CA ASP A 133 19.52 -18.37 13.78
C ASP A 133 19.06 -19.03 15.09
N LYS A 134 19.08 -20.37 15.15
CA LYS A 134 18.72 -21.14 16.34
C LYS A 134 19.59 -20.75 17.54
N LYS A 135 20.88 -20.54 17.34
CA LYS A 135 21.78 -20.08 18.42
C LYS A 135 21.38 -18.70 18.93
N ILE A 136 20.94 -17.79 18.06
CA ILE A 136 20.44 -16.46 18.46
C ILE A 136 19.12 -16.63 19.23
N ILE A 137 18.15 -17.36 18.67
CA ILE A 137 16.81 -17.57 19.24
C ILE A 137 16.87 -18.25 20.61
N LEU A 138 17.77 -19.22 20.79
CA LEU A 138 17.91 -20.02 22.01
C LEU A 138 18.97 -19.50 23.00
N SER A 139 19.54 -18.32 22.74
CA SER A 139 20.58 -17.72 23.61
C SER A 139 20.08 -17.21 24.96
N GLY A 140 18.77 -17.13 25.16
CA GLY A 140 18.14 -16.63 26.39
C GLY A 140 16.67 -17.06 26.47
N ASP A 141 16.01 -16.71 27.58
CA ASP A 141 14.59 -16.94 27.75
C ASP A 141 13.72 -16.01 26.87
N GLU A 142 12.41 -16.20 26.91
CA GLU A 142 11.45 -15.49 26.06
C GLU A 142 11.37 -13.97 26.32
N ASN A 143 11.85 -13.48 27.46
CA ASN A 143 11.87 -12.07 27.84
C ASN A 143 13.26 -11.43 27.64
N ALA A 144 14.28 -12.22 27.31
CA ALA A 144 15.63 -11.75 27.12
C ALA A 144 15.75 -10.90 25.84
N ILE A 145 16.15 -9.64 26.02
CA ILE A 145 16.43 -8.67 24.94
C ILE A 145 17.52 -9.23 24.02
N LEU A 146 17.34 -9.04 22.72
CA LEU A 146 18.31 -9.37 21.69
C LEU A 146 19.20 -8.15 21.40
N ARG A 147 20.48 -8.40 21.06
CA ARG A 147 21.36 -7.33 20.58
C ARG A 147 20.84 -6.80 19.25
N VAL A 148 20.55 -5.51 19.19
CA VAL A 148 20.25 -4.81 17.93
C VAL A 148 21.56 -4.51 17.19
N LEU A 149 21.66 -5.01 15.97
CA LEU A 149 22.79 -4.79 15.07
C LEU A 149 22.88 -3.32 14.65
N GLN A 150 24.10 -2.81 14.57
CA GLN A 150 24.37 -1.38 14.32
C GLN A 150 25.10 -1.17 13.00
N THR A 151 24.67 -0.17 12.24
CA THR A 151 25.32 0.23 10.98
C THR A 151 26.75 0.72 11.12
N THR A 152 27.20 1.02 12.35
CA THR A 152 28.58 1.40 12.67
C THR A 152 29.56 0.22 12.72
N ASP A 153 29.07 -1.02 12.72
CA ASP A 153 29.90 -2.23 12.63
C ASP A 153 29.74 -2.89 11.24
N ASP A 154 30.86 -3.15 10.57
CA ASP A 154 30.86 -3.69 9.19
C ASP A 154 30.23 -5.08 9.07
N LYS A 155 30.32 -5.92 10.11
CA LYS A 155 29.72 -7.26 10.09
C LYS A 155 28.22 -7.15 10.28
N ASP A 156 27.79 -6.32 11.20
CA ASP A 156 26.38 -6.00 11.44
C ASP A 156 25.75 -5.40 10.17
N LEU A 157 26.44 -4.44 9.53
CA LEU A 157 25.97 -3.80 8.30
C LEU A 157 25.76 -4.81 7.15
N ARG A 158 26.64 -5.81 7.00
CA ARG A 158 26.47 -6.86 5.98
C ARG A 158 25.19 -7.67 6.21
N VAL A 159 24.86 -7.94 7.47
CA VAL A 159 23.62 -8.66 7.83
C VAL A 159 22.41 -7.77 7.59
N LEU A 160 22.48 -6.50 7.99
CA LEU A 160 21.43 -5.49 7.79
C LEU A 160 21.14 -5.20 6.31
N LYS A 161 22.13 -5.37 5.42
CA LYS A 161 21.99 -5.20 3.96
C LYS A 161 21.70 -6.50 3.20
N ALA A 162 21.63 -7.64 3.88
CA ALA A 162 21.30 -8.92 3.23
C ALA A 162 19.78 -9.12 3.12
N THR A 163 19.34 -9.67 1.99
CA THR A 163 17.93 -9.98 1.75
C THR A 163 17.47 -11.12 2.65
N SER A 164 16.29 -10.96 3.24
CA SER A 164 15.63 -11.97 4.06
C SER A 164 14.86 -13.00 3.24
N SER A 165 14.73 -14.21 3.79
CA SER A 165 13.95 -15.30 3.21
C SER A 165 12.64 -15.52 3.98
N ASP A 166 11.62 -16.04 3.30
CA ASP A 166 10.39 -16.48 3.95
C ASP A 166 10.68 -17.60 4.97
N VAL A 167 9.94 -17.61 6.07
CA VAL A 167 10.00 -18.65 7.12
C VAL A 167 8.75 -19.52 7.08
N LYS A 168 8.86 -20.80 7.50
CA LYS A 168 7.68 -21.65 7.70
C LYS A 168 6.83 -21.06 8.83
N TYR A 169 5.58 -20.69 8.55
CA TYR A 169 4.74 -19.97 9.52
C TYR A 169 4.45 -20.75 10.80
N ASN A 170 4.53 -22.09 10.74
CA ASN A 170 4.30 -23.01 11.83
C ASN A 170 5.62 -23.51 12.48
N ASP A 171 6.76 -22.88 12.20
CA ASP A 171 8.01 -23.23 12.87
C ASP A 171 7.87 -22.90 14.39
N PRO A 172 8.11 -23.88 15.28
CA PRO A 172 7.89 -23.71 16.71
C PRO A 172 8.78 -22.63 17.35
N LEU A 173 9.90 -22.26 16.71
CA LEU A 173 10.79 -21.22 17.21
C LEU A 173 10.25 -19.80 16.96
N ILE A 174 9.23 -19.63 16.10
CA ILE A 174 8.63 -18.32 15.83
C ILE A 174 8.07 -17.70 17.10
N GLU A 175 7.42 -18.48 17.97
CA GLU A 175 6.81 -17.93 19.19
C GLU A 175 7.86 -17.36 20.13
N SER A 176 8.93 -18.13 20.39
CA SER A 176 10.04 -17.69 21.25
C SER A 176 10.76 -16.48 20.65
N LEU A 177 11.07 -16.50 19.35
CA LEU A 177 11.68 -15.37 18.66
C LEU A 177 10.77 -14.12 18.71
N SER A 178 9.48 -14.29 18.47
CA SER A 178 8.50 -13.20 18.49
C SER A 178 8.48 -12.51 19.85
N LYS A 179 8.41 -13.26 20.95
CA LYS A 179 8.44 -12.71 22.31
C LYS A 179 9.73 -11.94 22.60
N ARG A 180 10.88 -12.46 22.17
CA ARG A 180 12.18 -11.80 22.36
C ARG A 180 12.34 -10.55 21.50
N MET A 181 11.87 -10.57 20.25
CA MET A 181 11.81 -9.37 19.40
C MET A 181 10.91 -8.31 20.02
N PHE A 182 9.77 -8.72 20.59
CA PHE A 182 8.86 -7.81 21.30
C PHE A 182 9.53 -7.19 22.54
N ALA A 183 10.22 -7.99 23.36
CA ALA A 183 11.00 -7.48 24.48
C ALA A 183 12.08 -6.49 24.03
N THR A 184 12.70 -6.74 22.88
CA THR A 184 13.76 -5.89 22.31
C THR A 184 13.24 -4.54 21.82
N VAL A 185 12.16 -4.51 21.03
CA VAL A 185 11.57 -3.24 20.55
C VAL A 185 10.97 -2.40 21.69
N ARG A 186 10.63 -3.05 22.80
CA ARG A 186 10.12 -2.43 24.02
C ARG A 186 11.20 -2.11 25.05
N ASP A 187 12.49 -2.27 24.74
CA ASP A 187 13.59 -1.92 25.65
C ASP A 187 13.42 -0.48 26.15
N PRO A 188 13.28 -0.25 27.48
CA PRO A 188 13.11 1.10 28.04
C PRO A 188 14.25 2.06 27.70
N ASN A 189 15.46 1.55 27.44
CA ASN A 189 16.61 2.39 27.10
C ASN A 189 16.57 2.87 25.65
N HIS A 190 16.00 2.06 24.75
CA HIS A 190 15.95 2.31 23.31
C HIS A 190 14.60 1.88 22.71
N PRO A 191 13.48 2.52 23.11
CA PRO A 191 12.16 2.09 22.65
C PRO A 191 11.98 2.35 21.16
N GLY A 192 11.43 1.38 20.46
CA GLY A 192 11.03 1.45 19.06
C GLY A 192 9.52 1.32 18.87
N VAL A 193 9.05 1.70 17.67
CA VAL A 193 7.67 1.47 17.22
C VAL A 193 7.56 0.31 16.22
N GLY A 194 8.69 -0.25 15.83
CA GLY A 194 8.83 -1.40 14.95
C GLY A 194 10.21 -2.03 15.07
N ILE A 195 10.31 -3.30 14.72
CA ILE A 195 11.59 -4.02 14.58
C ILE A 195 11.45 -5.14 13.56
N ALA A 196 12.48 -5.33 12.73
CA ALA A 196 12.60 -6.41 11.79
C ALA A 196 13.68 -7.43 12.22
N ALA A 197 13.46 -8.71 11.92
CA ALA A 197 14.39 -9.78 12.32
C ALA A 197 15.85 -9.57 11.86
N PRO A 198 16.15 -8.97 10.69
CA PRO A 198 17.52 -8.63 10.30
C PRO A 198 18.25 -7.76 11.32
N GLN A 199 17.53 -6.89 12.02
CA GLN A 199 18.10 -6.01 13.05
C GLN A 199 18.59 -6.76 14.28
N ILE A 200 18.17 -8.02 14.48
CA ILE A 200 18.67 -8.90 15.55
C ILE A 200 19.52 -10.04 15.01
N GLY A 201 19.94 -9.94 13.74
CA GLY A 201 20.86 -10.89 13.11
C GLY A 201 20.21 -12.09 12.45
N ILE A 202 18.89 -12.06 12.21
CA ILE A 202 18.15 -13.16 11.57
C ILE A 202 17.52 -12.66 10.27
N ASN A 203 18.06 -13.06 9.10
CA ASN A 203 17.52 -12.68 7.79
C ASN A 203 16.29 -13.51 7.40
N LYS A 204 15.23 -13.41 8.20
CA LYS A 204 13.91 -13.98 7.93
C LYS A 204 12.85 -12.87 7.82
N ASN A 205 11.81 -13.11 7.04
CA ASN A 205 10.72 -12.16 6.80
C ASN A 205 9.77 -12.09 8.00
N LEU A 206 10.23 -11.48 9.09
CA LEU A 206 9.51 -11.37 10.36
C LEU A 206 9.66 -9.94 10.89
N ILE A 207 8.55 -9.30 11.26
CA ILE A 207 8.56 -7.94 11.81
C ILE A 207 7.54 -7.81 12.95
N TRP A 208 7.84 -6.93 13.90
CA TRP A 208 6.88 -6.38 14.86
C TRP A 208 6.60 -4.93 14.52
N VAL A 209 5.34 -4.51 14.61
CA VAL A 209 4.92 -3.11 14.37
C VAL A 209 3.87 -2.69 15.38
N GLN A 210 4.00 -1.47 15.90
CA GLN A 210 2.93 -0.80 16.65
C GLN A 210 1.88 -0.20 15.70
N ARG A 211 0.62 -0.61 15.87
CA ARG A 211 -0.53 -0.22 15.04
C ARG A 211 -1.23 1.03 15.55
N PHE A 212 -0.65 2.20 15.29
CA PHE A 212 -1.24 3.50 15.66
C PHE A 212 -2.60 3.80 15.01
N ASP A 213 -2.96 3.04 13.97
CA ASP A 213 -4.24 3.09 13.26
C ASP A 213 -5.36 2.31 13.97
N LYS A 214 -5.05 1.52 15.01
CA LYS A 214 -6.02 0.70 15.75
C LYS A 214 -6.25 1.26 17.16
N PRO A 215 -7.44 1.03 17.75
CA PRO A 215 -7.69 1.29 19.18
C PRO A 215 -6.63 0.62 20.06
N ASP A 216 -6.23 1.27 21.14
CA ASP A 216 -5.18 0.82 22.09
C ASP A 216 -3.77 0.67 21.49
N GLN A 217 -3.58 1.03 20.23
CA GLN A 217 -2.29 1.05 19.52
C GLN A 217 -1.46 -0.24 19.75
N PRO A 218 -2.04 -1.43 19.49
CA PRO A 218 -1.42 -2.70 19.81
C PRO A 218 -0.14 -2.89 19.01
N PHE A 219 0.79 -3.64 19.57
CA PHE A 219 1.84 -4.24 18.78
C PHE A 219 1.30 -5.49 18.09
N GLU A 220 1.67 -5.69 16.83
CA GLU A 220 1.34 -6.87 16.05
C GLU A 220 2.58 -7.46 15.37
N PHE A 221 2.60 -8.79 15.29
CA PHE A 221 3.67 -9.56 14.66
C PHE A 221 3.23 -10.06 13.29
N TYR A 222 4.08 -9.85 12.27
CA TYR A 222 3.79 -10.23 10.90
C TYR A 222 4.78 -11.26 10.40
N VAL A 223 4.25 -12.38 9.89
CA VAL A 223 5.03 -13.45 9.28
C VAL A 223 4.93 -13.34 7.77
N ASN A 224 6.09 -13.35 7.11
CA ASN A 224 6.28 -13.18 5.67
C ASN A 224 5.49 -11.98 5.09
N PRO A 225 5.58 -10.78 5.69
CA PRO A 225 4.87 -9.62 5.19
C PRO A 225 5.37 -9.21 3.80
N LYS A 226 4.44 -8.75 2.96
CA LYS A 226 4.71 -8.24 1.63
C LYS A 226 3.79 -7.07 1.32
N ILE A 227 4.39 -5.95 0.91
CA ILE A 227 3.63 -4.81 0.39
C ILE A 227 3.24 -5.10 -1.07
N LEU A 228 1.95 -5.27 -1.32
CA LEU A 228 1.38 -5.55 -2.65
C LEU A 228 1.17 -4.27 -3.46
N TRP A 229 0.87 -3.17 -2.79
CA TRP A 229 0.56 -1.88 -3.41
C TRP A 229 0.96 -0.73 -2.48
N ARG A 230 1.28 0.41 -3.11
CA ARG A 230 1.67 1.67 -2.45
C ARG A 230 0.92 2.83 -3.11
N SER A 231 0.45 3.78 -2.33
CA SER A 231 -0.19 4.99 -2.84
C SER A 231 0.79 5.91 -3.56
N LYS A 232 0.31 6.64 -4.58
CA LYS A 232 1.05 7.76 -5.17
C LYS A 232 1.13 8.96 -4.23
N LEU A 233 0.10 9.16 -3.39
CA LEU A 233 0.14 10.13 -2.30
C LEU A 233 1.26 9.75 -1.34
N LYS A 234 2.22 10.65 -1.13
CA LYS A 234 3.31 10.48 -0.18
C LYS A 234 3.15 11.44 1.00
N ARG A 235 3.61 11.02 2.16
CA ARG A 235 3.73 11.84 3.37
C ARG A 235 5.21 11.95 3.72
N LYS A 236 5.66 13.16 4.02
CA LYS A 236 6.98 13.43 4.61
C LYS A 236 6.88 13.37 6.13
N GLY A 237 7.83 12.72 6.78
CA GLY A 237 7.90 12.72 8.24
C GLY A 237 9.19 12.12 8.77
N ALA A 238 9.50 12.45 10.02
CA ALA A 238 10.70 12.01 10.68
C ALA A 238 10.71 10.48 10.87
N GLU A 239 11.73 9.83 10.33
CA GLU A 239 12.06 8.43 10.60
C GLU A 239 13.34 8.35 11.43
N GLY A 240 13.40 7.35 12.30
CA GLY A 240 14.60 6.90 12.98
C GLY A 240 14.65 5.37 12.93
N CYS A 241 15.80 4.79 13.24
CA CYS A 241 16.01 3.34 13.18
C CYS A 241 16.85 2.87 14.38
N LEU A 242 16.46 1.77 15.03
CA LEU A 242 17.22 1.19 16.14
C LEU A 242 18.64 0.74 15.74
N SER A 243 18.88 0.52 14.44
CA SER A 243 20.17 0.12 13.88
C SER A 243 21.04 1.29 13.39
N ILE A 244 20.53 2.52 13.44
CA ILE A 244 21.25 3.72 13.01
C ILE A 244 21.28 4.73 14.16
N PRO A 245 22.36 4.75 14.96
CA PRO A 245 22.40 5.52 16.18
C PRO A 245 22.37 7.02 15.89
N ASN A 246 21.62 7.78 16.69
CA ASN A 246 21.56 9.24 16.68
C ASN A 246 21.19 9.90 15.34
N ARG A 247 20.55 9.15 14.43
CA ARG A 247 20.11 9.67 13.13
C ARG A 247 18.59 9.69 13.05
N LYS A 248 18.03 10.86 12.78
CA LYS A 248 16.61 11.05 12.47
C LYS A 248 16.49 12.05 11.33
N GLU A 249 15.76 11.68 10.29
CA GLU A 249 15.59 12.51 9.10
C GLU A 249 14.19 12.35 8.54
N ASP A 250 13.73 13.37 7.81
CA ASP A 250 12.43 13.34 7.16
C ASP A 250 12.48 12.53 5.86
N VAL A 251 11.77 11.40 5.83
CA VAL A 251 11.67 10.52 4.67
C VAL A 251 10.28 10.62 4.05
N LEU A 252 10.19 10.58 2.72
CA LEU A 252 8.91 10.45 2.03
C LEU A 252 8.48 8.99 1.96
N ARG A 253 7.28 8.68 2.44
CA ARG A 253 6.67 7.35 2.33
C ARG A 253 5.30 7.44 1.70
N SER A 254 4.87 6.35 1.09
CA SER A 254 3.48 6.24 0.61
C SER A 254 2.54 6.39 1.81
N TYR A 255 1.54 7.24 1.69
CA TYR A 255 0.57 7.46 2.77
C TYR A 255 -0.23 6.20 3.08
N ALA A 256 -0.56 5.41 2.05
CA ALA A 256 -1.30 4.16 2.18
C ALA A 256 -0.56 3.00 1.49
N ILE A 257 -0.71 1.81 2.07
CA ILE A 257 -0.19 0.56 1.52
C ILE A 257 -1.24 -0.54 1.61
N ARG A 258 -1.10 -1.56 0.75
CA ARG A 258 -1.77 -2.84 0.93
C ARG A 258 -0.74 -3.88 1.34
N LEU A 259 -0.90 -4.43 2.55
CA LEU A 259 -0.02 -5.44 3.12
C LEU A 259 -0.66 -6.82 2.98
N GLN A 260 0.14 -7.81 2.59
CA GLN A 260 -0.19 -9.24 2.66
C GLN A 260 0.75 -9.90 3.68
N TYR A 261 0.24 -10.81 4.51
CA TYR A 261 1.04 -11.59 5.46
C TYR A 261 0.35 -12.90 5.82
N ILE A 262 1.03 -13.77 6.57
CA ILE A 262 0.48 -15.03 7.07
C ILE A 262 0.21 -14.88 8.57
N ASN A 263 -0.99 -15.25 9.02
CA ASN A 263 -1.32 -15.25 10.45
C ASN A 263 -0.90 -16.56 11.13
N LYS A 264 -1.09 -16.66 12.45
CA LYS A 264 -0.71 -17.85 13.24
C LYS A 264 -1.47 -19.12 12.83
N GLU A 265 -2.66 -18.99 12.24
CA GLU A 265 -3.45 -20.11 11.71
C GLU A 265 -3.00 -20.54 10.29
N GLY A 266 -2.02 -19.87 9.69
CA GLY A 266 -1.58 -20.16 8.31
C GLY A 266 -2.46 -19.57 7.23
N LYS A 267 -3.38 -18.67 7.58
CA LYS A 267 -4.22 -17.95 6.63
C LYS A 267 -3.48 -16.73 6.10
N VAL A 268 -3.56 -16.55 4.77
CA VAL A 268 -3.11 -15.32 4.11
C VAL A 268 -4.10 -14.20 4.40
N ILE A 269 -3.60 -13.13 5.02
CA ILE A 269 -4.36 -11.92 5.31
C ILE A 269 -3.87 -10.82 4.39
N GLU A 270 -4.82 -10.03 3.88
CA GLU A 270 -4.53 -8.78 3.19
C GLU A 270 -5.32 -7.65 3.83
N GLU A 271 -4.64 -6.54 4.12
CA GLU A 271 -5.27 -5.36 4.70
C GLU A 271 -4.69 -4.07 4.10
N ASN A 272 -5.52 -3.02 4.08
CA ASN A 272 -5.12 -1.69 3.70
C ASN A 272 -4.77 -0.91 4.97
N ILE A 273 -3.63 -0.23 4.95
CA ILE A 273 -3.08 0.47 6.12
C ILE A 273 -2.64 1.85 5.65
N GLU A 274 -2.97 2.86 6.44
CA GLU A 274 -2.73 4.27 6.11
C GLU A 274 -1.99 5.00 7.23
N GLY A 275 -1.58 6.24 6.94
CA GLY A 275 -1.04 7.14 7.94
C GLY A 275 0.31 6.70 8.50
N PHE A 276 0.51 6.87 9.81
CA PHE A 276 1.79 6.58 10.44
C PHE A 276 2.11 5.08 10.50
N THR A 277 1.11 4.22 10.69
CA THR A 277 1.35 2.77 10.64
C THR A 277 1.86 2.31 9.27
N ALA A 278 1.34 2.89 8.18
CA ALA A 278 1.84 2.59 6.84
C ALA A 278 3.32 2.97 6.66
N VAL A 279 3.78 4.05 7.31
CA VAL A 279 5.19 4.46 7.35
C VAL A 279 6.03 3.40 8.05
N ILE A 280 5.63 2.99 9.25
CA ILE A 280 6.37 1.98 10.05
C ILE A 280 6.46 0.66 9.27
N LEU A 281 5.37 0.17 8.69
CA LEU A 281 5.39 -1.07 7.92
C LEU A 281 6.25 -0.99 6.66
N GLN A 282 6.29 0.16 5.98
CA GLN A 282 7.22 0.38 4.87
C GLN A 282 8.67 0.33 5.34
N HIS A 283 8.97 0.94 6.49
CA HIS A 283 10.30 0.92 7.10
C HIS A 283 10.73 -0.50 7.47
N GLU A 284 9.91 -1.22 8.25
CA GLU A 284 10.25 -2.59 8.68
C GLU A 284 10.31 -3.57 7.51
N THR A 285 9.46 -3.38 6.49
CA THR A 285 9.53 -4.20 5.27
C THR A 285 10.80 -3.92 4.47
N ASP A 286 11.30 -2.68 4.42
CA ASP A 286 12.55 -2.33 3.75
C ASP A 286 13.75 -3.07 4.35
N HIS A 287 13.79 -3.22 5.69
CA HIS A 287 14.81 -4.02 6.37
C HIS A 287 14.85 -5.48 5.87
N LEU A 288 13.72 -6.05 5.48
CA LEU A 288 13.67 -7.41 4.92
C LEU A 288 14.35 -7.53 3.55
N PHE A 289 14.52 -6.41 2.83
CA PHE A 289 15.22 -6.36 1.55
C PHE A 289 16.64 -5.81 1.68
N GLY A 290 17.13 -5.59 2.90
CA GLY A 290 18.43 -4.98 3.13
C GLY A 290 18.49 -3.48 2.80
N ILE A 291 17.33 -2.82 2.74
CA ILE A 291 17.20 -1.39 2.44
C ILE A 291 17.08 -0.63 3.75
N LEU A 292 17.91 0.39 3.93
CA LEU A 292 17.87 1.28 5.08
C LEU A 292 17.27 2.62 4.68
N PHE A 293 16.68 3.36 5.62
CA PHE A 293 16.07 4.65 5.29
C PHE A 293 17.04 5.68 4.65
N PRO A 294 18.37 5.70 4.92
CA PRO A 294 19.29 6.55 4.18
C PRO A 294 19.37 6.22 2.68
N ASP A 295 19.21 4.94 2.30
CA ASP A 295 19.18 4.54 0.90
C ASP A 295 17.93 5.13 0.21
N ARG A 296 16.79 5.23 0.93
CA ARG A 296 15.56 5.89 0.44
C ARG A 296 15.72 7.39 0.28
N LEU A 297 16.44 8.06 1.19
CA LEU A 297 16.75 9.49 1.06
C LEU A 297 17.60 9.77 -0.18
N GLU A 298 18.60 8.93 -0.45
CA GLU A 298 19.43 9.04 -1.65
C GLU A 298 18.59 8.84 -2.93
N GLU A 299 17.71 7.84 -2.94
CA GLU A 299 16.75 7.61 -4.03
C GLU A 299 15.84 8.83 -4.27
N GLN A 300 15.28 9.38 -3.19
CA GLN A 300 14.35 10.52 -3.23
C GLN A 300 15.01 11.83 -3.67
N SER A 301 16.31 12.01 -3.39
CA SER A 301 17.05 13.20 -3.83
C SER A 301 17.12 13.34 -5.36
N LYS A 302 16.91 12.22 -6.07
CA LYS A 302 16.94 12.15 -7.54
C LYS A 302 15.54 12.32 -8.17
N GLU A 303 14.48 12.41 -7.36
CA GLU A 303 13.10 12.55 -7.81
C GLU A 303 12.55 13.97 -7.56
N SER A 304 11.62 14.40 -8.42
CA SER A 304 10.87 15.65 -8.22
C SER A 304 9.50 15.36 -7.59
N TYR A 305 9.15 16.12 -6.57
CA TYR A 305 7.87 16.02 -5.86
C TYR A 305 7.11 17.33 -5.98
N ALA A 306 5.84 17.25 -6.42
CA ALA A 306 4.92 18.38 -6.35
C ALA A 306 4.24 18.38 -4.98
N PRO A 307 4.42 19.43 -4.15
CA PRO A 307 3.76 19.51 -2.86
C PRO A 307 2.26 19.77 -3.05
N LEU A 308 1.42 19.05 -2.31
CA LEU A 308 0.01 19.38 -2.16
C LEU A 308 -0.09 20.46 -1.07
N ASN A 309 -0.16 21.72 -1.48
CA ASN A 309 -0.16 22.87 -0.58
C ASN A 309 -1.55 23.27 -0.08
N ASP A 310 -2.61 22.65 -0.60
CA ASP A 310 -3.97 22.98 -0.21
C ASP A 310 -4.26 22.36 1.18
N LYS A 311 -4.57 23.22 2.15
CA LYS A 311 -5.04 22.78 3.47
C LYS A 311 -6.36 22.03 3.29
N ILE A 312 -6.36 20.74 3.60
CA ILE A 312 -7.59 19.97 3.74
C ILE A 312 -8.19 20.34 5.10
N GLU A 313 -9.20 21.23 5.09
CA GLU A 313 -9.95 21.56 6.29
C GLU A 313 -10.93 20.43 6.61
N PHE A 314 -10.68 19.73 7.72
CA PHE A 314 -11.58 18.73 8.25
C PHE A 314 -12.55 19.41 9.23
N SER A 315 -13.85 19.30 8.97
CA SER A 315 -14.92 19.79 9.83
C SER A 315 -15.81 18.63 10.23
N ILE A 316 -16.16 18.52 11.52
CA ILE A 316 -17.18 17.57 12.00
C ILE A 316 -18.39 18.34 12.52
N HIS A 317 -19.58 17.77 12.37
CA HIS A 317 -20.80 18.40 12.89
C HIS A 317 -20.79 18.31 14.44
N PRO A 318 -21.22 19.34 15.18
CA PRO A 318 -21.19 19.31 16.65
C PRO A 318 -22.00 18.18 17.30
N THR A 319 -22.94 17.60 16.54
CA THR A 319 -23.81 16.49 16.97
C THR A 319 -23.28 15.11 16.58
N THR A 320 -22.08 15.03 16.00
CA THR A 320 -21.46 13.75 15.68
C THR A 320 -20.94 13.13 16.98
N LEU A 321 -21.57 12.03 17.42
CA LEU A 321 -21.03 11.16 18.46
C LEU A 321 -19.63 10.74 18.03
N THR A 322 -18.64 11.16 18.80
CA THR A 322 -17.26 10.69 18.69
C THR A 322 -17.16 9.30 19.33
N PRO A 323 -16.21 8.45 18.88
CA PRO A 323 -16.01 7.14 19.47
C PRO A 323 -15.69 7.19 20.96
#